data_AF-W2KC94-F1
#
_entry.id   AF-W2KC94-F1
#
_cell.length_a   1.000
_cell.length_b   1.000
_cell.length_c   1.000
_cell.angle_alpha   90.00
_cell.angle_beta   90.00
_cell.angle_gamma   90.00
#
_symmetry.space_group_name_H-M   'P 1'
#
loop_
_entity.id
_entity.type
_entity.pdbx_description
1 polymer ?
#
loop_
_entity_poly.entity_id
_entity_poly.type
_entity_poly.pdbx_seq_one_letter_code
_entity_poly.pdbx_strand_id
1 'polypeptide(L)'
;LRHRKSVIPTSTSTGHLSLAAPGLCCLQSPASFPPLLAPQKHSLQQRRLAFSLSIPRYRRRCSSVTPPPKMPMTLTRKQRKKFIVRIVLFKCQDLAAADLDMVGGKSDPYVVFTLEGVTRKSSCIMNDLNPQWSPPEKFEFEVDEWENQFLIAQVYDYDRLSKDDLIGSAVIPLALYAGDRHCEMYSYPLVLPDEVGGLGAPKSDLFLQISLTTSDGSPVEYYY
;
A
#
# COMPACT_ATOMS: atom_id res chain seq x y z
N LEU A 1 36.74 -65.11 15.54
CA LEU A 1 35.92 -65.84 14.54
C LEU A 1 35.35 -64.81 13.55
N ARG A 2 35.73 -64.95 12.28
CA ARG A 2 35.11 -64.39 11.04
C ARG A 2 34.96 -62.87 10.88
N HIS A 3 35.88 -62.36 10.06
CA HIS A 3 35.71 -61.25 9.12
C HIS A 3 34.42 -61.32 8.28
N ARG A 4 33.90 -60.16 7.86
CA ARG A 4 33.55 -59.90 6.45
C ARG A 4 33.51 -58.39 6.15
N LYS A 5 34.39 -58.00 5.22
CA LYS A 5 34.31 -56.79 4.38
C LYS A 5 33.31 -57.05 3.24
N SER A 6 32.60 -56.03 2.76
CA SER A 6 32.28 -55.79 1.33
C SER A 6 31.46 -54.50 1.21
N VAL A 7 31.92 -53.42 0.56
CA VAL A 7 32.11 -53.15 -0.88
C VAL A 7 30.97 -52.25 -1.40
N ILE A 8 31.41 -51.05 -1.78
CA ILE A 8 30.73 -50.00 -2.55
C ILE A 8 30.58 -50.45 -4.01
N PRO A 9 29.54 -50.00 -4.75
CA PRO A 9 29.67 -49.81 -6.17
C PRO A 9 29.66 -48.32 -6.53
N THR A 10 30.76 -47.89 -7.14
CA THR A 10 30.86 -46.71 -8.00
C THR A 10 30.43 -47.11 -9.42
N SER A 11 29.68 -46.26 -10.12
CA SER A 11 29.63 -46.27 -11.59
C SER A 11 29.50 -44.85 -12.15
N THR A 12 30.61 -44.48 -12.78
CA THR A 12 30.90 -43.48 -13.80
C THR A 12 29.78 -43.01 -14.74
N SER A 13 29.68 -41.67 -14.85
CA SER A 13 29.76 -40.83 -16.06
C SER A 13 29.83 -41.53 -17.44
N THR A 14 28.98 -41.12 -18.39
CA THR A 14 29.34 -40.39 -19.63
C THR A 14 28.13 -40.27 -20.56
N GLY A 15 27.89 -39.06 -21.07
CA GLY A 15 26.82 -38.77 -22.03
C GLY A 15 26.88 -37.30 -22.46
N HIS A 16 27.84 -37.01 -23.33
CA HIS A 16 28.09 -35.71 -23.96
C HIS A 16 27.31 -35.62 -25.29
N LEU A 17 27.18 -34.38 -25.81
CA LEU A 17 26.74 -33.98 -27.18
C LEU A 17 25.21 -33.84 -27.34
N SER A 18 24.63 -32.81 -27.97
CA SER A 18 25.17 -31.72 -28.80
C SER A 18 24.03 -30.73 -29.16
N LEU A 19 24.33 -29.44 -29.07
CA LEU A 19 24.09 -28.39 -30.09
C LEU A 19 22.70 -28.27 -30.77
N ALA A 20 22.00 -27.14 -30.54
CA ALA A 20 21.45 -26.27 -31.60
C ALA A 20 20.68 -25.06 -31.01
N ALA A 21 21.32 -23.90 -31.03
CA ALA A 21 20.71 -22.63 -31.47
C ALA A 21 21.28 -22.38 -32.88
N PRO A 22 20.59 -21.74 -33.85
CA PRO A 22 19.99 -20.41 -33.69
C PRO A 22 18.65 -20.20 -34.43
N GLY A 23 17.87 -19.24 -33.97
CA GLY A 23 16.63 -18.81 -34.62
C GLY A 23 16.41 -17.32 -34.46
N LEU A 24 17.22 -16.54 -35.17
CA LEU A 24 16.94 -15.13 -35.46
C LEU A 24 15.64 -15.04 -36.26
N CYS A 25 14.66 -14.29 -35.76
CA CYS A 25 13.59 -13.75 -36.59
C CYS A 25 13.44 -12.26 -36.29
N CYS A 26 14.08 -11.45 -37.12
CA CYS A 26 13.73 -10.05 -37.31
C CYS A 26 12.39 -9.96 -38.06
N LEU A 27 11.51 -9.04 -37.68
CA LEU A 27 10.60 -8.27 -38.55
C LEU A 27 9.74 -7.37 -37.64
N GLN A 28 10.16 -6.12 -37.45
CA GLN A 28 9.53 -4.92 -38.03
C GLN A 28 8.18 -4.53 -37.39
N SER A 29 8.25 -3.52 -36.52
CA SER A 29 7.21 -2.49 -36.34
C SER A 29 7.60 -1.32 -37.26
N PRO A 30 6.67 -0.69 -38.00
CA PRO A 30 5.97 0.46 -37.41
C PRO A 30 4.54 0.68 -37.95
N ALA A 31 3.56 0.83 -37.07
CA ALA A 31 2.28 1.44 -37.45
C ALA A 31 2.33 2.95 -37.16
N SER A 32 2.46 3.70 -38.24
CA SER A 32 2.41 5.16 -38.32
C SER A 32 1.00 5.71 -38.02
N PHE A 33 0.95 6.71 -37.13
CA PHE A 33 -0.22 7.55 -36.87
C PHE A 33 -0.59 8.43 -38.09
N PRO A 34 -1.87 8.55 -38.47
CA PRO A 34 -2.30 9.61 -39.37
C PRO A 34 -2.54 10.93 -38.59
N PRO A 35 -2.19 12.10 -39.16
CA PRO A 35 -2.48 13.39 -38.56
C PRO A 35 -3.94 13.81 -38.82
N LEU A 36 -4.69 14.15 -37.77
CA LEU A 36 -6.02 14.73 -37.91
C LEU A 36 -5.91 16.22 -38.24
N LEU A 37 -6.18 16.58 -39.50
CA LEU A 37 -6.26 17.96 -39.98
C LEU A 37 -7.36 18.74 -39.24
N ALA A 38 -7.01 19.94 -38.78
CA ALA A 38 -7.96 20.95 -38.32
C ALA A 38 -8.85 21.47 -39.47
N PRO A 39 -10.15 21.76 -39.25
CA PRO A 39 -10.98 22.40 -40.25
C PRO A 39 -10.69 23.90 -40.34
N GLN A 40 -10.36 24.33 -41.55
CA GLN A 40 -10.28 25.72 -42.01
C GLN A 40 -11.64 26.43 -41.93
N LYS A 41 -11.61 27.71 -41.56
CA LYS A 41 -12.75 28.63 -41.59
C LYS A 41 -13.07 28.99 -43.04
N HIS A 42 -14.33 28.86 -43.45
CA HIS A 42 -14.82 29.56 -44.64
C HIS A 42 -16.11 30.34 -44.35
N SER A 43 -16.04 31.59 -44.77
CA SER A 43 -17.06 32.63 -44.74
C SER A 43 -18.25 32.29 -45.65
N LEU A 44 -19.47 32.55 -45.17
CA LEU A 44 -20.62 32.72 -46.06
C LEU A 44 -21.32 34.04 -45.79
N GLN A 45 -21.52 34.76 -46.90
CA GLN A 45 -22.09 36.09 -47.02
C GLN A 45 -23.58 36.13 -46.65
N GLN A 46 -23.96 37.34 -46.23
CA GLN A 46 -25.29 37.79 -45.85
C GLN A 46 -26.33 37.64 -46.96
N ARG A 47 -27.56 37.28 -46.58
CA ARG A 47 -28.78 37.80 -47.22
C ARG A 47 -29.65 38.44 -46.15
N ARG A 48 -29.79 39.76 -46.26
CA ARG A 48 -30.71 40.58 -45.48
C ARG A 48 -32.13 40.37 -46.02
N LEU A 49 -33.08 40.09 -45.13
CA LEU A 49 -34.48 40.44 -45.34
C LEU A 49 -34.92 41.24 -44.12
N ALA A 50 -35.25 42.50 -44.37
CA ALA A 50 -35.68 43.46 -43.37
C ALA A 50 -37.13 43.16 -42.98
N PHE A 51 -37.35 42.81 -41.71
CA PHE A 51 -38.67 42.92 -41.09
C PHE A 51 -38.67 44.14 -40.17
N SER A 52 -39.40 45.16 -40.61
CA SER A 52 -39.77 46.34 -39.84
C SER A 52 -40.71 45.92 -38.72
N LEU A 53 -40.27 46.01 -37.47
CA LEU A 53 -41.16 46.08 -36.32
C LEU A 53 -40.68 47.18 -35.38
N SER A 54 -41.56 48.14 -35.20
CA SER A 54 -41.51 49.36 -34.39
C SER A 54 -41.01 49.09 -32.96
N ILE A 55 -39.92 49.75 -32.57
CA ILE A 55 -39.38 49.71 -31.21
C ILE A 55 -40.20 50.68 -30.33
N PRO A 56 -40.95 50.22 -29.31
CA PRO A 56 -41.50 51.13 -28.32
C PRO A 56 -40.34 51.65 -27.48
N ARG A 57 -40.21 52.97 -27.35
CA ARG A 57 -39.32 53.59 -26.36
C ARG A 57 -39.84 53.27 -24.96
N TYR A 58 -39.43 52.13 -24.41
CA TYR A 58 -39.66 51.80 -23.02
C TYR A 58 -38.79 52.72 -22.16
N ARG A 59 -39.43 53.72 -21.56
CA ARG A 59 -38.83 54.60 -20.56
C ARG A 59 -38.45 53.73 -19.37
N ARG A 60 -37.17 53.34 -19.24
CA ARG A 60 -36.67 52.61 -18.07
C ARG A 60 -36.89 53.50 -16.84
N ARG A 61 -37.90 53.15 -16.04
CA ARG A 61 -37.96 53.55 -14.64
C ARG A 61 -36.92 52.67 -13.94
N CYS A 62 -35.84 53.27 -13.45
CA CYS A 62 -34.90 52.58 -12.57
C CYS A 62 -35.66 52.20 -11.30
N SER A 63 -36.10 50.96 -11.21
CA SER A 63 -36.42 50.32 -9.94
C SER A 63 -35.09 49.95 -9.28
N SER A 64 -34.90 50.41 -8.06
CA SER A 64 -33.75 50.08 -7.21
C SER A 64 -33.51 48.58 -7.20
N VAL A 65 -32.38 48.15 -7.76
CA VAL A 65 -31.88 46.78 -7.64
C VAL A 65 -31.47 46.61 -6.19
N THR A 66 -32.31 45.94 -5.39
CA THR A 66 -31.86 45.43 -4.10
C THR A 66 -30.86 44.29 -4.38
N PRO A 67 -29.68 44.29 -3.72
CA PRO A 67 -28.79 43.14 -3.82
C PRO A 67 -29.53 41.91 -3.30
N PRO A 68 -29.28 40.72 -3.89
CA PRO A 68 -29.86 39.48 -3.36
C PRO A 68 -29.49 39.36 -1.88
N PRO A 69 -30.39 38.83 -1.03
CA PRO A 69 -30.06 38.60 0.37
C PRO A 69 -28.81 37.74 0.42
N LYS A 70 -27.76 38.26 1.06
CA LYS A 70 -26.57 37.47 1.37
C LYS A 70 -27.05 36.32 2.25
N MET A 71 -27.20 35.14 1.66
CA MET A 71 -27.39 33.94 2.45
C MET A 71 -26.21 33.88 3.42
N PRO A 72 -26.42 33.78 4.74
CA PRO A 72 -25.31 33.50 5.61
C PRO A 72 -24.78 32.14 5.16
N MET A 73 -23.61 32.13 4.50
CA MET A 73 -22.78 30.94 4.46
C MET A 73 -22.32 30.72 5.88
N THR A 74 -23.18 30.16 6.72
CA THR A 74 -22.72 29.31 7.80
C THR A 74 -22.03 28.16 7.09
N LEU A 75 -20.72 28.33 6.85
CA LEU A 75 -19.81 27.21 6.85
C LEU A 75 -19.99 26.58 8.23
N THR A 76 -21.00 25.71 8.37
CA THR A 76 -21.03 24.78 9.48
C THR A 76 -19.73 24.04 9.31
N ARG A 77 -18.75 24.37 10.17
CA ARG A 77 -17.48 23.66 10.23
C ARG A 77 -17.89 22.23 10.55
N LYS A 78 -18.05 21.41 9.51
CA LYS A 78 -18.36 19.99 9.61
C LYS A 78 -17.25 19.48 10.51
N GLN A 79 -17.58 19.20 11.77
CA GLN A 79 -16.57 18.74 12.71
C GLN A 79 -16.00 17.48 12.09
N ARG A 80 -14.71 17.51 11.76
CA ARG A 80 -14.03 16.32 11.25
C ARG A 80 -14.06 15.35 12.42
N LYS A 81 -14.80 14.26 12.26
CA LYS A 81 -14.78 13.18 13.23
C LYS A 81 -13.36 12.66 13.26
N LYS A 82 -12.79 12.50 14.45
CA LYS A 82 -11.52 11.83 14.63
C LYS A 82 -11.76 10.35 14.81
N PHE A 83 -10.83 9.56 14.32
CA PHE A 83 -10.84 8.11 14.45
C PHE A 83 -9.59 7.65 15.17
N ILE A 84 -9.72 6.54 15.88
CA ILE A 84 -8.67 5.93 16.67
C ILE A 84 -8.41 4.55 16.10
N VAL A 85 -7.16 4.32 15.70
CA VAL A 85 -6.67 3.01 15.25
C VAL A 85 -5.84 2.43 16.38
N ARG A 86 -6.25 1.28 16.90
CA ARG A 86 -5.49 0.53 17.90
C ARG A 86 -4.88 -0.69 17.26
N ILE A 87 -3.61 -0.91 17.54
CA ILE A 87 -2.84 -2.06 17.06
C ILE A 87 -2.29 -2.78 18.27
N VAL A 88 -2.50 -4.09 18.34
CA VAL A 88 -1.88 -4.97 19.32
C VAL A 88 -0.92 -5.89 18.59
N LEU A 89 0.36 -5.77 18.90
CA LEU A 89 1.44 -6.56 18.35
C LEU A 89 1.67 -7.79 19.23
N PHE A 90 1.53 -8.99 18.65
CA PHE A 90 1.70 -10.25 19.37
C PHE A 90 3.04 -10.91 19.10
N LYS A 91 3.30 -11.23 17.82
CA LYS A 91 4.49 -11.97 17.42
C LYS A 91 4.79 -11.84 15.93
N CYS A 92 5.99 -12.22 15.53
CA CYS A 92 6.28 -12.62 14.16
C CYS A 92 6.62 -14.12 14.12
N GLN A 93 6.51 -14.72 12.94
CA GLN A 93 6.86 -16.12 12.75
C GLN A 93 7.64 -16.29 11.45
N ASP A 94 8.62 -17.19 11.49
CA ASP A 94 9.43 -17.60 10.35
C ASP A 94 10.05 -16.39 9.62
N LEU A 95 10.57 -15.42 10.40
CA LEU A 95 11.28 -14.28 9.84
C LEU A 95 12.50 -14.75 9.04
N ALA A 96 12.70 -14.14 7.87
CA ALA A 96 13.93 -14.34 7.12
C ALA A 96 15.10 -13.74 7.92
N ALA A 97 16.19 -14.51 8.04
CA ALA A 97 17.41 -14.02 8.66
C ALA A 97 18.03 -12.95 7.76
N ALA A 98 18.25 -11.75 8.29
CA ALA A 98 19.01 -10.71 7.59
C ALA A 98 20.52 -10.99 7.71
N ASP A 99 20.98 -11.48 8.86
CA ASP A 99 22.37 -11.92 9.03
C ASP A 99 22.65 -13.23 8.30
N LEU A 100 23.53 -13.19 7.30
CA LEU A 100 23.88 -14.34 6.45
C LEU A 100 25.09 -15.12 6.97
N ASP A 101 25.22 -15.21 8.30
CA ASP A 101 26.25 -16.03 8.92
C ASP A 101 25.88 -17.51 8.71
N MET A 102 26.81 -18.23 8.06
CA MET A 102 26.73 -19.57 7.44
C MET A 102 26.13 -20.75 8.25
N VAL A 103 25.52 -20.53 9.43
CA VAL A 103 24.95 -21.57 10.31
C VAL A 103 23.52 -21.21 10.80
N GLY A 104 22.85 -20.24 10.20
CA GLY A 104 21.51 -19.80 10.59
C GLY A 104 21.60 -18.53 11.41
N GLY A 105 21.73 -17.41 10.70
CA GLY A 105 21.78 -16.10 11.30
C GLY A 105 20.55 -15.81 12.13
N LYS A 106 20.79 -15.00 13.16
CA LYS A 106 19.76 -14.54 14.07
C LYS A 106 19.39 -13.13 13.65
N SER A 107 18.16 -12.74 13.92
CA SER A 107 17.76 -11.35 13.83
C SER A 107 17.40 -10.84 15.21
N ASP A 108 17.58 -9.54 15.41
CA ASP A 108 17.11 -8.73 16.51
C ASP A 108 15.86 -7.93 16.04
N PRO A 109 14.70 -8.58 15.78
CA PRO A 109 13.58 -7.92 15.12
C PRO A 109 12.85 -6.88 15.99
N TYR A 110 12.42 -5.81 15.33
CA TYR A 110 11.43 -4.86 15.83
C TYR A 110 10.49 -4.40 14.71
N VAL A 111 9.30 -3.91 15.08
CA VAL A 111 8.27 -3.48 14.14
C VAL A 111 8.09 -1.97 14.19
N VAL A 112 8.00 -1.37 13.00
CA VAL A 112 7.70 0.04 12.79
C VAL A 112 6.33 0.15 12.14
N PHE A 113 5.41 0.83 12.82
CA PHE A 113 4.09 1.16 12.31
C PHE A 113 4.06 2.61 11.85
N THR A 114 3.65 2.83 10.61
CA THR A 114 3.49 4.17 10.03
C THR A 114 2.06 4.36 9.51
N LEU A 115 1.42 5.44 9.93
CA LEU A 115 0.07 5.82 9.52
C LEU A 115 -0.04 7.34 9.49
N GLU A 116 -0.52 7.91 8.37
CA GLU A 116 -0.58 9.37 8.13
C GLU A 116 0.74 10.12 8.44
N GLY A 117 1.88 9.47 8.18
CA GLY A 117 3.21 10.03 8.47
C GLY A 117 3.63 9.98 9.95
N VAL A 118 2.74 9.61 10.86
CA VAL A 118 3.07 9.32 12.26
C VAL A 118 3.67 7.93 12.33
N THR A 119 4.79 7.80 13.05
CA THR A 119 5.49 6.51 13.20
C THR A 119 5.60 6.12 14.66
N ARG A 120 5.39 4.83 14.95
CA ARG A 120 5.59 4.19 16.26
C ARG A 120 6.46 2.95 16.08
N LYS A 121 7.36 2.70 17.03
CA LYS A 121 8.27 1.56 17.02
C LYS A 121 8.00 0.65 18.21
N SER A 122 8.07 -0.65 18.04
CA SER A 122 8.02 -1.63 19.13
C SER A 122 9.35 -1.73 19.88
N SER A 123 9.34 -2.45 20.99
CA SER A 123 10.61 -2.98 21.52
C SER A 123 11.23 -3.99 20.55
N CYS A 124 12.55 -4.11 20.67
CA CYS A 124 13.36 -5.06 19.94
C CYS A 124 13.49 -6.35 20.76
N ILE A 125 13.21 -7.50 20.14
CA ILE A 125 13.48 -8.81 20.72
C ILE A 125 14.77 -9.32 20.10
N MET A 126 15.76 -9.62 20.93
CA MET A 126 17.09 -9.97 20.46
C MET A 126 17.15 -11.46 20.08
N ASN A 127 17.83 -11.75 18.97
CA ASN A 127 18.33 -13.06 18.61
C ASN A 127 17.25 -14.13 18.38
N ASP A 128 16.10 -13.74 17.81
CA ASP A 128 14.93 -14.59 17.63
C ASP A 128 14.21 -14.32 16.30
N LEU A 129 14.08 -15.34 15.45
CA LEU A 129 13.32 -15.28 14.20
C LEU A 129 11.80 -15.48 14.39
N ASN A 130 11.37 -15.80 15.61
CA ASN A 130 9.98 -15.96 16.01
C ASN A 130 9.64 -15.08 17.23
N PRO A 131 9.93 -13.77 17.16
CA PRO A 131 9.81 -12.88 18.31
C PRO A 131 8.36 -12.85 18.81
N GLN A 132 8.19 -12.94 20.14
CA GLN A 132 6.89 -12.82 20.80
C GLN A 132 6.91 -11.75 21.88
N TRP A 133 6.07 -10.73 21.73
CA TRP A 133 5.90 -9.67 22.70
C TRP A 133 4.94 -10.14 23.81
N SER A 134 5.47 -10.31 25.02
CA SER A 134 4.73 -10.78 26.19
C SER A 134 5.00 -9.87 27.40
N PRO A 135 4.04 -9.00 27.81
CA PRO A 135 2.70 -8.85 27.24
C PRO A 135 2.71 -8.25 25.81
N PRO A 136 1.63 -8.45 25.02
CA PRO A 136 1.50 -7.83 23.71
C PRO A 136 1.62 -6.31 23.79
N GLU A 137 2.37 -5.72 22.86
CA GLU A 137 2.54 -4.28 22.80
C GLU A 137 1.37 -3.60 22.11
N LYS A 138 1.01 -2.41 22.57
CA LYS A 138 -0.18 -1.68 22.09
C LYS A 138 0.23 -0.33 21.55
N PHE A 139 -0.30 0.01 20.38
CA PHE A 139 -0.09 1.27 19.71
C PHE A 139 -1.43 1.91 19.38
N GLU A 140 -1.48 3.24 19.46
CA GLU A 140 -2.66 4.02 19.13
C GLU A 140 -2.29 5.17 18.19
N PHE A 141 -3.11 5.36 17.16
CA PHE A 141 -3.00 6.42 16.18
C PHE A 141 -4.33 7.17 16.08
N GLU A 142 -4.26 8.50 16.04
CA GLU A 142 -5.39 9.34 15.68
C GLU A 142 -5.33 9.63 14.19
N VAL A 143 -6.43 9.44 13.47
CA VAL A 143 -6.54 9.78 12.04
C VAL A 143 -7.78 10.64 11.79
N ASP A 144 -7.68 11.55 10.82
CA ASP A 144 -8.78 12.43 10.41
C ASP A 144 -9.73 11.75 9.39
N GLU A 145 -9.22 10.80 8.61
CA GLU A 145 -9.93 10.01 7.59
C GLU A 145 -9.36 8.60 7.59
N TRP A 146 -10.18 7.56 7.37
CA TRP A 146 -9.71 6.16 7.41
C TRP A 146 -9.97 5.40 6.10
N GLU A 147 -10.91 5.87 5.29
CA GLU A 147 -11.44 5.21 4.11
C GLU A 147 -10.35 4.91 3.07
N ASN A 148 -9.41 5.83 2.92
CA ASN A 148 -8.32 5.75 1.93
C ASN A 148 -6.93 5.63 2.58
N GLN A 149 -6.87 5.27 3.86
CA GLN A 149 -5.62 5.18 4.60
C GLN A 149 -5.11 3.74 4.71
N PHE A 150 -3.78 3.64 4.76
CA PHE A 150 -3.05 2.38 4.88
C PHE A 150 -2.14 2.44 6.09
N LEU A 151 -2.26 1.44 6.96
CA LEU A 151 -1.26 1.15 7.97
C LEU A 151 -0.10 0.43 7.30
N ILE A 152 1.09 0.99 7.38
CA ILE A 152 2.32 0.36 6.91
C ILE A 152 3.00 -0.25 8.14
N ALA A 153 3.20 -1.56 8.13
CA ALA A 153 3.98 -2.27 9.12
C ALA A 153 5.28 -2.76 8.48
N GLN A 154 6.42 -2.42 9.07
CA GLN A 154 7.74 -2.82 8.59
C GLN A 154 8.49 -3.52 9.72
N VAL A 155 9.05 -4.70 9.43
CA VAL A 155 9.87 -5.44 10.37
C VAL A 155 11.33 -5.22 9.99
N TYR A 156 12.10 -4.75 10.95
CA TYR A 156 13.53 -4.44 10.80
C TYR A 156 14.36 -5.34 11.70
N ASP A 157 15.58 -5.64 11.26
CA ASP A 157 16.64 -6.20 12.08
C ASP A 157 17.45 -5.07 12.73
N TYR A 158 17.56 -5.07 14.06
CA TYR A 158 18.31 -4.03 14.76
C TYR A 158 19.80 -4.31 14.71
N ASP A 159 20.56 -3.35 14.17
CA ASP A 159 22.01 -3.42 14.07
C ASP A 159 22.71 -2.43 14.98
N ARG A 160 23.70 -2.92 15.75
CA ARG A 160 24.44 -2.06 16.68
C ARG A 160 25.43 -1.11 16.00
N LEU A 161 25.98 -1.52 14.86
CA LEU A 161 27.12 -0.86 14.20
C LEU A 161 26.83 -0.45 12.75
N SER A 162 25.74 -0.96 12.17
CA SER A 162 25.27 -0.70 10.82
C SER A 162 23.89 -0.04 10.85
N LYS A 163 23.37 0.25 9.66
CA LYS A 163 21.98 0.67 9.49
C LYS A 163 21.12 -0.60 9.55
N ASP A 164 20.04 -0.53 10.32
CA ASP A 164 19.04 -1.59 10.41
C ASP A 164 18.53 -2.05 9.02
N ASP A 165 18.47 -3.37 8.85
CA ASP A 165 18.03 -4.02 7.62
C ASP A 165 16.52 -4.28 7.63
N LEU A 166 15.87 -4.07 6.48
CA LEU A 166 14.44 -4.36 6.33
C LEU A 166 14.25 -5.85 6.08
N ILE A 167 13.60 -6.57 7.00
CA ILE A 167 13.26 -7.98 6.82
C ILE A 167 12.03 -8.12 5.93
N GLY A 168 11.01 -7.30 6.16
CA GLY A 168 9.78 -7.35 5.36
C GLY A 168 8.76 -6.30 5.75
N SER A 169 7.73 -6.17 4.91
CA SER A 169 6.68 -5.17 5.10
C SER A 169 5.28 -5.69 4.78
N ALA A 170 4.27 -5.14 5.45
CA ALA A 170 2.86 -5.36 5.17
C ALA A 170 2.15 -4.01 5.03
N VAL A 171 1.27 -3.89 4.03
CA VAL A 171 0.43 -2.72 3.80
C VAL A 171 -1.02 -3.12 4.06
N ILE A 172 -1.64 -2.51 5.06
CA ILE A 172 -2.92 -2.93 5.62
C ILE A 172 -3.94 -1.79 5.43
N PRO A 173 -4.95 -1.95 4.55
CA PRO A 173 -5.99 -0.94 4.37
C PRO A 173 -6.89 -0.84 5.61
N LEU A 174 -7.07 0.37 6.16
CA LEU A 174 -7.90 0.56 7.36
C LEU A 174 -9.38 0.28 7.11
N ALA A 175 -9.84 0.45 5.87
CA ALA A 175 -11.23 0.18 5.48
C ALA A 175 -11.69 -1.25 5.79
N LEU A 176 -10.76 -2.21 5.93
CA LEU A 176 -11.08 -3.59 6.31
C LEU A 176 -11.66 -3.72 7.73
N TYR A 177 -11.36 -2.78 8.63
CA TYR A 177 -11.75 -2.83 10.05
C TYR A 177 -12.96 -1.99 10.39
N ALA A 178 -13.51 -1.24 9.43
CA ALA A 178 -14.78 -0.57 9.61
C ALA A 178 -15.90 -1.60 9.87
N GLY A 179 -16.84 -1.25 10.75
CA GLY A 179 -17.92 -2.12 11.19
C GLY A 179 -17.50 -3.17 12.22
N ASP A 180 -16.44 -2.91 13.00
CA ASP A 180 -15.92 -3.83 14.04
C ASP A 180 -15.44 -5.18 13.47
N ARG A 181 -15.02 -5.17 12.21
CA ARG A 181 -14.53 -6.35 11.51
C ARG A 181 -13.11 -6.67 11.94
N HIS A 182 -12.81 -7.96 12.12
CA HIS A 182 -11.46 -8.46 12.40
C HIS A 182 -10.79 -7.88 13.66
N CYS A 183 -11.56 -7.74 14.74
CA CYS A 183 -11.05 -7.35 16.07
C CYS A 183 -10.34 -8.49 16.83
N GLU A 184 -9.91 -9.54 16.13
CA GLU A 184 -9.12 -10.64 16.67
C GLU A 184 -7.70 -10.64 16.09
N MET A 185 -6.83 -11.49 16.63
CA MET A 185 -5.47 -11.65 16.10
C MET A 185 -5.51 -12.26 14.70
N TYR A 186 -4.89 -11.60 13.74
CA TYR A 186 -4.79 -12.01 12.35
C TYR A 186 -3.33 -12.05 11.89
N SER A 187 -3.03 -12.92 10.92
CA SER A 187 -1.69 -13.08 10.34
C SER A 187 -1.57 -12.28 9.03
N TYR A 188 -0.57 -11.41 8.96
CA TYR A 188 -0.24 -10.60 7.80
C TYR A 188 1.07 -11.12 7.17
N PRO A 189 1.03 -11.71 5.97
CA PRO A 189 2.25 -12.14 5.29
C PRO A 189 3.11 -10.94 4.95
N LEU A 190 4.41 -11.06 5.22
CA LEU A 190 5.39 -10.02 4.91
C LEU A 190 5.84 -10.13 3.45
N VAL A 191 5.93 -8.99 2.79
CA VAL A 191 6.64 -8.83 1.52
C VAL A 191 8.10 -8.56 1.85
N LEU A 192 8.97 -9.48 1.46
CA LEU A 192 10.41 -9.41 1.70
C LEU A 192 11.08 -8.62 0.54
N PRO A 193 12.09 -7.77 0.82
CA PRO A 193 12.89 -7.13 -0.22
C PRO A 193 13.78 -8.16 -0.92
N ASP A 194 14.24 -7.88 -2.15
CA ASP A 194 15.05 -8.82 -2.95
C ASP A 194 16.34 -9.26 -2.25
N GLU A 195 16.90 -8.42 -1.39
CA GLU A 195 18.11 -8.68 -0.60
C GLU A 195 17.92 -9.83 0.41
N VAL A 196 16.69 -10.01 0.90
CA VAL A 196 16.31 -10.99 1.93
C VAL A 196 15.40 -12.09 1.36
N GLY A 197 14.58 -11.77 0.36
CA GLY A 197 13.49 -12.56 -0.21
C GLY A 197 13.86 -13.44 -1.40
N GLY A 198 15.09 -13.97 -1.44
CA GLY A 198 15.56 -14.83 -2.52
C GLY A 198 14.77 -16.15 -2.67
N LEU A 199 15.08 -16.91 -3.74
CA LEU A 199 14.52 -18.25 -3.96
C LEU A 199 14.76 -19.16 -2.74
N GLY A 200 13.69 -19.53 -2.05
CA GLY A 200 13.73 -20.36 -0.84
C GLY A 200 13.62 -19.60 0.49
N ALA A 201 13.42 -18.27 0.45
CA ALA A 201 13.12 -17.49 1.65
C ALA A 201 11.85 -18.01 2.36
N PRO A 202 11.83 -18.01 3.70
CA PRO A 202 10.68 -18.47 4.45
C PRO A 202 9.47 -17.55 4.22
N LYS A 203 8.27 -18.11 4.41
CA LYS A 203 7.05 -17.30 4.44
C LYS A 203 6.94 -16.64 5.81
N SER A 204 7.49 -15.44 5.93
CA SER A 204 7.45 -14.66 7.17
C SER A 204 6.07 -14.03 7.38
N ASP A 205 5.52 -14.20 8.58
CA ASP A 205 4.17 -13.74 8.95
C ASP A 205 4.23 -12.83 10.20
N LEU A 206 3.45 -11.74 10.20
CA LEU A 206 3.29 -10.79 11.31
C LEU A 206 1.89 -10.92 11.94
N PHE A 207 1.80 -11.12 13.25
CA PHE A 207 0.52 -11.34 13.95
C PHE A 207 0.09 -10.10 14.73
N LEU A 208 -1.02 -9.50 14.29
CA LEU A 208 -1.59 -8.28 14.87
C LEU A 208 -3.07 -8.44 15.16
N GLN A 209 -3.58 -7.70 16.13
CA GLN A 209 -5.00 -7.36 16.23
C GLN A 209 -5.13 -5.87 15.94
N ILE A 210 -6.08 -5.49 15.08
CA ILE A 210 -6.32 -4.10 14.71
C ILE A 210 -7.78 -3.78 14.95
N SER A 211 -8.06 -2.62 15.55
CA SER A 211 -9.41 -2.11 15.69
C SER A 211 -9.49 -0.64 15.28
N LEU A 212 -10.62 -0.28 14.70
CA LEU A 212 -10.92 1.07 14.21
C LEU A 212 -12.20 1.57 14.89
N THR A 213 -12.06 2.61 15.71
CA THR A 213 -13.17 3.23 16.43
C THR A 213 -13.20 4.73 16.15
N THR A 214 -14.32 5.37 16.42
CA THR A 214 -14.39 6.83 16.52
C THR A 214 -13.68 7.32 17.79
N SER A 215 -13.44 8.62 17.91
CA SER A 215 -12.81 9.23 19.10
C SER A 215 -13.61 9.05 20.40
N ASP A 216 -14.93 8.85 20.29
CA ASP A 216 -15.82 8.52 21.41
C ASP A 216 -15.85 7.02 21.73
N GLY A 217 -15.09 6.20 21.00
CA GLY A 217 -14.98 4.75 21.20
C GLY A 217 -16.11 3.93 20.56
N SER A 218 -16.99 4.57 19.80
CA SER A 218 -18.04 3.89 19.04
C SER A 218 -17.43 3.17 17.82
N PRO A 219 -17.99 2.04 17.38
CA PRO A 219 -17.58 1.42 16.13
C PRO A 219 -17.76 2.36 14.94
N VAL A 220 -16.84 2.31 13.98
CA VAL A 220 -16.97 3.08 12.74
C VAL A 220 -18.00 2.41 11.85
N GLU A 221 -19.15 3.05 11.64
CA GLU A 221 -20.17 2.58 10.69
C GLU A 221 -19.75 2.87 9.23
N TYR A 222 -19.90 1.88 8.36
CA TYR A 222 -19.68 2.04 6.92
C TYR A 222 -20.96 2.56 6.27
N TYR A 223 -21.00 3.83 5.89
CA TYR A 223 -22.13 4.40 5.14
C TYR A 223 -21.84 4.27 3.64
N TYR A 224 -22.66 3.51 2.93
CA TYR A 224 -22.70 3.49 1.45
C TYR A 224 -23.41 4.74 0.91
#